data_AF-A0A7W0UJE2-F1
#
_entry.id   AF-A0A7W0UJE2-F1
#
_cell.length_a   1.000
_cell.length_b   1.000
_cell.length_c   1.000
_cell.angle_alpha   90.00
_cell.angle_beta   90.00
_cell.angle_gamma   90.00
#
_symmetry.space_group_name_H-M   'P 1'
#
loop_
_entity.id
_entity.type
_entity.pdbx_description
1 polymer ?
#
loop_
_entity_poly.entity_id
_entity_poly.type
_entity_poly.pdbx_seq_one_letter_code
_entity_poly.pdbx_strand_id
1 'polypeptide(L)'
;MADVRSDSPARMYAKVVGVIVLLVGVVGLVVGDPEDGLLGLFNVDLAEDIVHLATGGLLAYVGFSGTNEAVKTVVTVLGVVYLLVGLIGFFSPELFGLIPNEYNVADNILHLALGALALLAVSGAAGGQRSSTA
;
A
#
# COMPACT_ATOMS: atom_id res chain seq x y z
N MET A 1 1.39 34.85 -2.60
CA MET A 1 2.12 33.76 -3.28
C MET A 1 2.28 32.65 -2.26
N ALA A 2 1.41 31.64 -2.28
CA ALA A 2 1.54 30.51 -1.36
C ALA A 2 2.79 29.71 -1.74
N ASP A 3 3.66 29.45 -0.77
CA ASP A 3 4.77 28.51 -0.90
C ASP A 3 4.19 27.14 -1.28
N VAL A 4 4.26 26.78 -2.57
CA VAL A 4 3.87 25.45 -3.06
C VAL A 4 4.96 24.50 -2.62
N ARG A 5 4.90 24.07 -1.36
CA ARG A 5 5.76 23.02 -0.85
C ARG A 5 5.39 21.74 -1.58
N SER A 6 6.29 21.27 -2.44
CA SER A 6 6.18 19.94 -3.04
C SER A 6 6.07 18.90 -1.92
N ASP A 7 5.08 18.02 -2.00
CA ASP A 7 4.93 16.92 -1.06
C ASP A 7 6.23 16.08 -1.00
N SER A 8 6.56 15.57 0.18
CA SER A 8 7.65 14.59 0.29
C SER A 8 7.29 13.30 -0.48
N PRO A 9 8.27 12.51 -0.95
CA PRO A 9 7.98 11.26 -1.67
C PRO A 9 7.08 10.31 -0.86
N ALA A 10 7.31 10.17 0.44
CA ALA A 10 6.46 9.38 1.33
C ALA A 10 5.02 9.91 1.41
N ARG A 11 4.82 11.24 1.41
CA ARG A 11 3.48 11.85 1.42
C ARG A 11 2.77 11.65 0.09
N MET A 12 3.49 11.81 -1.03
CA MET A 12 2.96 11.53 -2.36
C MET A 12 2.54 10.06 -2.47
N TYR A 13 3.40 9.14 -2.02
CA TYR A 13 3.07 7.72 -1.95
C TYR A 13 1.79 7.46 -1.15
N ALA A 14 1.70 8.01 0.08
CA ALA A 14 0.53 7.82 0.94
C ALA A 14 -0.77 8.32 0.30
N LYS A 15 -0.74 9.49 -0.36
CA LYS A 15 -1.91 10.05 -1.07
C LYS A 15 -2.32 9.15 -2.24
N VAL A 16 -1.39 8.85 -3.15
CA VAL A 16 -1.69 8.15 -4.39
C VAL A 16 -2.05 6.70 -4.13
N VAL A 17 -1.17 5.96 -3.45
CA VAL A 17 -1.39 4.54 -3.16
C VAL A 17 -2.55 4.36 -2.20
N GLY A 18 -2.70 5.25 -1.20
CA GLY A 18 -3.84 5.19 -0.29
C GLY A 18 -5.18 5.30 -1.01
N VAL A 19 -5.33 6.25 -1.94
CA VAL A 19 -6.54 6.39 -2.74
C VAL A 19 -6.75 5.17 -3.65
N ILE A 20 -5.70 4.68 -4.32
CA ILE A 20 -5.82 3.51 -5.21
C ILE A 20 -6.26 2.28 -4.42
N VAL A 21 -5.59 1.95 -3.32
CA VAL A 21 -5.91 0.77 -2.49
C VAL A 21 -7.30 0.89 -1.89
N LEU A 22 -7.68 2.10 -1.43
CA LEU A 22 -9.03 2.35 -0.94
C LEU A 22 -10.09 2.10 -2.02
N LEU A 23 -9.86 2.57 -3.25
CA LEU A 23 -10.78 2.34 -4.37
C LEU A 23 -10.84 0.87 -4.77
N VAL A 24 -9.71 0.16 -4.76
CA VAL A 24 -9.67 -1.29 -5.02
C VAL A 24 -10.53 -2.02 -3.99
N GLY A 25 -10.39 -1.74 -2.70
CA GLY A 25 -11.24 -2.35 -1.67
C GLY A 25 -12.73 -2.02 -1.83
N VAL A 26 -13.08 -0.80 -2.26
CA VAL A 26 -14.48 -0.45 -2.59
C VAL A 26 -14.97 -1.26 -3.80
N VAL A 27 -14.17 -1.37 -4.85
CA VAL A 27 -14.53 -2.12 -6.06
C VAL A 27 -14.70 -3.59 -5.74
N GLY A 28 -13.80 -4.18 -4.96
CA GLY A 28 -13.90 -5.58 -4.53
C GLY A 28 -15.19 -5.84 -3.76
N LEU A 29 -15.54 -5.00 -2.78
CA LEU A 29 -16.82 -5.13 -2.06
C LEU A 29 -18.06 -5.03 -2.97
N VAL A 30 -17.99 -4.24 -4.05
CA VAL A 30 -19.11 -4.05 -4.98
C VAL A 30 -19.21 -5.22 -5.98
N VAL A 31 -18.08 -5.71 -6.46
CA VAL A 31 -18.01 -6.79 -7.45
C VAL A 31 -18.21 -8.16 -6.80
N GLY A 32 -17.83 -8.30 -5.53
CA GLY A 32 -17.90 -9.55 -4.78
C GLY A 32 -16.81 -10.51 -5.23
N ASP A 33 -17.18 -11.77 -5.45
CA ASP A 33 -16.26 -12.86 -5.76
C ASP A 33 -16.50 -13.38 -7.20
N PRO A 34 -15.99 -12.68 -8.24
CA PRO A 34 -16.15 -13.11 -9.61
C PRO A 34 -15.29 -14.35 -9.89
N GLU A 35 -15.83 -15.33 -10.64
CA GLU A 35 -15.14 -16.60 -10.93
C GLU A 35 -13.75 -16.43 -11.57
N ASP A 36 -13.56 -15.38 -12.37
CA ASP A 36 -12.29 -15.07 -13.05
C ASP A 36 -11.40 -14.07 -12.26
N GLY A 37 -11.82 -13.61 -11.08
CA GLY A 37 -11.15 -12.53 -10.36
C GLY A 37 -11.30 -11.14 -10.99
N LEU A 38 -10.67 -10.13 -10.40
CA LEU A 38 -10.68 -8.76 -10.90
C LEU A 38 -9.72 -8.63 -12.09
N LEU A 39 -10.27 -8.22 -13.24
CA LEU A 39 -9.56 -8.09 -14.52
C LEU A 39 -8.93 -9.41 -15.03
N GLY A 40 -9.30 -10.57 -14.49
CA GLY A 40 -8.65 -11.85 -14.82
C GLY A 40 -7.26 -12.03 -14.21
N LEU A 41 -6.86 -11.14 -13.28
CA LEU A 41 -5.48 -11.07 -12.78
C LEU A 41 -5.38 -11.10 -11.26
N PHE A 42 -6.29 -10.44 -10.55
CA PHE A 42 -6.22 -10.28 -9.10
C PHE A 42 -7.35 -11.03 -8.44
N ASN A 43 -7.07 -11.70 -7.33
CA ASN A 43 -8.13 -12.31 -6.55
C ASN A 43 -8.97 -11.24 -5.87
N VAL A 44 -10.23 -11.59 -5.60
CA VAL A 44 -11.13 -10.74 -4.81
C VAL A 44 -11.67 -11.59 -3.68
N ASP A 45 -11.50 -11.09 -2.47
CA ASP A 45 -11.97 -11.75 -1.27
C ASP A 45 -12.42 -10.70 -0.26
N LEU A 46 -13.46 -11.03 0.51
CA LEU A 46 -14.04 -10.12 1.48
C LEU A 46 -13.02 -9.67 2.53
N ALA A 47 -12.17 -10.57 3.01
CA ALA A 47 -11.18 -10.23 4.03
C ALA A 47 -10.10 -9.30 3.45
N GLU A 48 -9.63 -9.59 2.24
CA GLU A 48 -8.68 -8.73 1.53
C GLU A 48 -9.26 -7.34 1.24
N ASP A 49 -10.51 -7.25 0.80
CA ASP A 49 -11.18 -5.98 0.53
C ASP A 49 -11.33 -5.11 1.78
N ILE A 50 -11.68 -5.72 2.92
CA ILE A 50 -11.73 -5.02 4.20
C ILE A 50 -10.33 -4.51 4.60
N VAL A 51 -9.30 -5.33 4.40
CA VAL A 51 -7.91 -4.93 4.65
C VAL A 51 -7.51 -3.76 3.74
N HIS A 52 -7.83 -3.81 2.45
CA HIS A 52 -7.59 -2.72 1.50
C HIS A 52 -8.32 -1.43 1.88
N LEU A 53 -9.59 -1.50 2.30
CA LEU A 53 -10.30 -0.33 2.79
C LEU A 53 -9.62 0.28 4.02
N ALA A 54 -9.19 -0.55 4.97
CA ALA A 54 -8.54 -0.10 6.19
C ALA A 54 -7.16 0.53 5.91
N THR A 55 -6.30 -0.16 5.17
CA THR A 55 -4.93 0.31 4.89
C THR A 55 -4.92 1.46 3.90
N GLY A 56 -5.73 1.40 2.84
CA GLY A 56 -5.92 2.47 1.87
C GLY A 56 -6.50 3.72 2.50
N GLY A 57 -7.54 3.56 3.33
CA GLY A 57 -8.14 4.65 4.10
C GLY A 57 -7.16 5.31 5.06
N LEU A 58 -6.36 4.51 5.78
CA LEU A 58 -5.32 5.02 6.67
C LEU A 58 -4.23 5.79 5.91
N LEU A 59 -3.74 5.23 4.79
CA LEU A 59 -2.74 5.90 3.93
C LEU A 59 -3.27 7.21 3.36
N ALA A 60 -4.49 7.21 2.81
CA ALA A 60 -5.11 8.41 2.27
C ALA A 60 -5.29 9.46 3.38
N TYR A 61 -5.82 9.06 4.53
CA TYR A 61 -6.01 9.95 5.69
C TYR A 61 -4.69 10.61 6.08
N VAL A 62 -3.63 9.85 6.39
CA VAL A 62 -2.35 10.45 6.80
C VAL A 62 -1.70 11.24 5.66
N GLY A 63 -1.88 10.81 4.41
CA GLY A 63 -1.35 11.49 3.23
C GLY A 63 -1.91 12.92 3.09
N PHE A 64 -3.23 13.08 3.26
CA PHE A 64 -3.91 14.37 3.10
C PHE A 64 -3.95 15.24 4.36
N SER A 65 -3.99 14.66 5.56
CA SER A 65 -4.18 15.42 6.82
C SER A 65 -3.11 15.19 7.89
N GLY A 66 -2.28 14.15 7.75
CA GLY A 66 -1.31 13.76 8.78
C GLY A 66 -0.03 14.60 8.80
N THR A 67 0.68 14.58 9.95
CA THR A 67 2.02 15.15 10.08
C THR A 67 3.06 14.39 9.26
N ASN A 68 4.23 14.98 9.01
CA ASN A 68 5.28 14.30 8.23
C ASN A 68 5.81 13.05 8.95
N GLU A 69 5.85 13.09 10.28
CA GLU A 69 6.23 11.99 11.14
C GLU A 69 5.21 10.85 11.03
N ALA A 70 3.91 11.17 11.13
CA ALA A 70 2.84 10.19 10.99
C ALA A 70 2.87 9.52 9.60
N VAL A 71 3.03 10.30 8.53
CA VAL A 71 3.18 9.77 7.16
C VAL A 71 4.35 8.80 7.07
N LYS A 72 5.55 9.19 7.53
CA LYS A 72 6.73 8.32 7.46
C LYS A 72 6.53 7.03 8.25
N THR A 73 5.97 7.11 9.45
CA THR A 73 5.71 5.94 10.29
C THR A 73 4.72 4.99 9.61
N VAL A 74 3.56 5.49 9.18
CA VAL A 74 2.52 4.66 8.55
C VAL A 74 3.00 4.05 7.24
N VAL A 75 3.65 4.82 6.36
CA VAL A 75 4.19 4.31 5.10
C VAL A 75 5.26 3.25 5.35
N THR A 76 6.11 3.42 6.37
CA THR A 76 7.11 2.41 6.72
C THR A 76 6.45 1.12 7.21
N VAL A 77 5.53 1.23 8.16
CA VAL A 77 4.85 0.07 8.75
C VAL A 77 4.08 -0.71 7.69
N LEU A 78 3.22 -0.03 6.92
CA LEU A 78 2.45 -0.70 5.87
C LEU A 78 3.34 -1.20 4.73
N GLY A 79 4.44 -0.50 4.44
CA GLY A 79 5.44 -0.99 3.49
C GLY A 79 6.04 -2.34 3.90
N VAL A 80 6.41 -2.49 5.18
CA VAL A 80 6.89 -3.76 5.73
C VAL A 80 5.79 -4.82 5.71
N VAL A 81 4.56 -4.47 6.09
CA VAL A 81 3.42 -5.40 6.06
C VAL A 81 3.19 -5.93 4.64
N TYR A 82 3.15 -5.06 3.62
CA TYR A 82 2.98 -5.50 2.23
C TYR A 82 4.13 -6.39 1.74
N LEU A 83 5.38 -6.11 2.12
CA LEU A 83 6.49 -7.01 1.80
C LEU A 83 6.32 -8.40 2.45
N LEU A 84 5.92 -8.43 3.72
CA LEU A 84 5.73 -9.69 4.44
C LEU A 84 4.56 -10.48 3.85
N VAL A 85 3.42 -9.84 3.60
CA VAL A 85 2.23 -10.47 3.01
C VAL A 85 2.56 -11.02 1.62
N GLY A 86 3.14 -10.21 0.73
CA GLY A 86 3.51 -10.66 -0.61
C GLY A 86 4.58 -11.75 -0.64
N LEU A 87 5.46 -11.80 0.36
CA LEU A 87 6.43 -12.90 0.49
C LEU A 87 5.78 -14.17 1.03
N ILE A 88 4.96 -14.05 2.08
CA ILE A 88 4.27 -15.18 2.72
C ILE A 88 3.29 -15.84 1.75
N GLY A 89 2.57 -15.07 0.93
CA GLY A 89 1.58 -15.61 -0.01
C GLY A 89 2.16 -16.54 -1.08
N PHE A 90 3.47 -16.49 -1.37
CA PHE A 90 4.12 -17.52 -2.21
C PHE A 90 4.23 -18.90 -1.53
N PHE A 91 4.26 -18.94 -0.20
CA PHE A 91 4.40 -20.16 0.59
C PHE A 91 3.09 -20.59 1.28
N SER A 92 2.19 -19.64 1.51
CA SER A 92 0.87 -19.83 2.09
C SER A 92 -0.14 -18.94 1.34
N PRO A 93 -0.64 -19.37 0.17
CA PRO A 93 -1.58 -18.60 -0.65
C PRO A 93 -2.85 -18.20 0.10
N GLU A 94 -3.36 -19.08 0.98
CA GLU A 94 -4.52 -18.78 1.81
C GLU A 94 -4.24 -17.83 2.99
N LEU A 95 -2.97 -17.41 3.19
CA LEU A 95 -2.51 -16.65 4.35
C LEU A 95 -2.99 -17.22 5.69
N PHE A 96 -2.77 -18.52 5.90
CA PHE A 96 -3.25 -19.28 7.06
C PHE A 96 -4.78 -19.32 7.22
N GLY A 97 -5.51 -19.29 6.10
CA GLY A 97 -6.98 -19.35 6.04
C GLY A 97 -7.66 -17.99 6.16
N LEU A 98 -6.89 -16.90 6.12
CA LEU A 98 -7.44 -15.53 6.13
C LEU A 98 -8.01 -15.12 4.78
N ILE A 99 -7.44 -15.63 3.68
CA ILE A 99 -7.87 -15.36 2.30
C ILE A 99 -8.26 -16.70 1.64
N PRO A 100 -9.53 -17.12 1.74
CA PRO A 100 -9.99 -18.40 1.18
C PRO A 100 -9.81 -18.53 -0.34
N ASN A 101 -9.81 -17.41 -1.06
CA ASN A 101 -9.70 -17.38 -2.52
C ASN A 101 -8.25 -17.38 -3.03
N GLU A 102 -7.27 -17.67 -2.15
CA GLU A 102 -5.84 -17.87 -2.41
C GLU A 102 -5.12 -16.75 -3.17
N TYR A 103 -4.02 -16.21 -2.61
CA TYR A 103 -3.16 -15.28 -3.34
C TYR A 103 -2.52 -15.93 -4.56
N ASN A 104 -2.70 -15.31 -5.72
CA ASN A 104 -2.02 -15.70 -6.95
C ASN A 104 -0.68 -14.96 -7.08
N VAL A 105 0.08 -15.28 -8.14
CA VAL A 105 1.40 -14.66 -8.37
C VAL A 105 1.30 -13.14 -8.55
N ALA A 106 0.26 -12.64 -9.23
CA ALA A 106 0.08 -11.21 -9.46
C ALA A 106 -0.22 -10.47 -8.15
N ASP A 107 -1.06 -11.03 -7.26
CA ASP A 107 -1.34 -10.46 -5.93
C ASP A 107 -0.05 -10.32 -5.12
N ASN A 108 0.75 -11.40 -5.07
CA ASN A 108 2.02 -11.42 -4.36
C ASN A 108 3.01 -10.38 -4.88
N ILE A 109 3.18 -10.31 -6.20
CA ILE A 109 4.08 -9.34 -6.85
C ILE A 109 3.61 -7.90 -6.61
N LEU A 110 2.30 -7.63 -6.67
CA LEU A 110 1.76 -6.31 -6.40
C LEU A 110 2.07 -5.87 -4.96
N HIS A 111 1.84 -6.74 -3.98
CA HIS A 111 2.16 -6.48 -2.57
C HIS A 111 3.66 -6.22 -2.36
N LEU A 112 4.52 -7.04 -2.96
CA LEU A 112 5.97 -6.82 -2.90
C LEU A 112 6.37 -5.47 -3.51
N ALA A 113 5.80 -5.11 -4.67
CA ALA A 113 6.08 -3.84 -5.33
C ALA A 113 5.63 -2.64 -4.49
N LEU A 114 4.41 -2.68 -3.94
CA LEU A 114 3.90 -1.63 -3.05
C LEU A 114 4.81 -1.49 -1.81
N GLY A 115 5.15 -2.60 -1.17
CA GLY A 115 6.03 -2.60 -0.01
C GLY A 115 7.42 -2.03 -0.28
N ALA A 116 8.05 -2.44 -1.39
CA ALA A 116 9.36 -1.92 -1.80
C ALA A 116 9.30 -0.41 -2.12
N LEU A 117 8.28 0.03 -2.87
CA LEU A 117 8.09 1.44 -3.22
C LEU A 117 7.83 2.31 -1.98
N ALA A 118 7.10 1.80 -0.99
CA ALA A 118 6.89 2.48 0.28
C ALA A 118 8.22 2.75 1.01
N LEU A 119 9.08 1.74 1.14
CA LEU A 119 10.38 1.88 1.80
C LEU A 119 11.35 2.78 1.01
N LEU A 120 11.29 2.74 -0.32
CA LEU A 120 12.04 3.67 -1.17
C LEU A 120 11.55 5.12 -0.98
N ALA A 121 10.23 5.34 -0.91
CA ALA A 121 9.65 6.66 -0.71
C ALA A 121 10.01 7.27 0.65
N VAL A 122 10.17 6.44 1.69
CA VAL A 122 10.64 6.89 3.02
C VAL A 122 12.15 7.13 3.03
N SER A 123 12.95 6.26 2.42
CA SER A 123 14.41 6.37 2.40
C SER A 123 14.95 7.51 1.53
N GLY A 124 14.23 7.90 0.47
CA GLY A 124 14.53 9.11 -0.32
C GLY A 124 14.53 10.41 0.50
N ALA A 125 13.90 10.43 1.68
CA ALA A 125 13.94 11.55 2.61
C ALA A 125 15.21 11.60 3.49
N ALA A 126 16.03 10.54 3.50
CA ALA A 126 17.26 10.44 4.30
C ALA A 126 18.54 10.87 3.53
N GLY A 127 18.46 11.03 2.21
CA GLY A 127 19.61 11.36 1.34
C GLY A 127 19.88 12.86 1.12
N GLY A 128 18.96 13.75 1.49
CA GLY A 128 19.01 15.18 1.13
C GLY A 128 19.80 16.11 2.06
N GLN A 129 20.41 15.62 3.14
CA GLN A 129 21.07 16.46 4.17
C GLN A 129 22.55 16.11 4.43
N ARG A 130 23.28 15.63 3.41
CA ARG A 130 24.74 15.52 3.49
C ARG A 130 25.39 16.23 2.31
N SER A 131 25.48 17.56 2.37
CA SER A 131 26.57 18.38 1.80
C SER A 131 26.22 19.86 1.94
N SER A 132 26.61 20.47 3.06
CA SER A 132 26.97 21.89 3.11
C SER A 132 27.73 22.18 4.40
N THR A 133 28.98 21.72 4.45
CA THR A 133 30.01 22.32 5.29
C THR A 133 31.22 22.50 4.38
N ALA A 134 31.34 23.70 3.82
CA ALA A 134 32.57 24.26 3.30
C ALA A 134 32.90 25.48 4.16
#